data_AF-A0A833FWC1-F1
#
_entry.id   AF-A0A833FWC1-F1
#
_cell.length_a   1.000
_cell.length_b   1.000
_cell.length_c   1.000
_cell.angle_alpha   90.00
_cell.angle_beta   90.00
_cell.angle_gamma   90.00
#
_symmetry.space_group_name_H-M   'P 1'
#
loop_
_entity.id
_entity.type
_entity.pdbx_description
1 polymer ?
#
loop_
_entity_poly.entity_id
_entity_poly.type
_entity_poly.pdbx_seq_one_letter_code
_entity_poly.pdbx_strand_id
1 'polypeptide(L)' 'MGQTKIFSPLLNSIPGEMPCGKYLRYTEVYDQIREARREEDDKLPQGIWKIDIKRADWEKVSQLCQTALIHQTKDLQIAA' A
#
# COMPACT_ATOMS: atom_id res chain seq x y z
N MET A 1 -22.76 11.75 -11.95
CA MET A 1 -23.07 11.10 -10.65
C MET A 1 -22.68 9.61 -10.71
N GLY A 2 -21.39 9.32 -10.95
CA GLY A 2 -20.93 7.95 -11.30
C GLY A 2 -19.64 7.46 -10.62
N GLN A 3 -18.98 8.29 -9.81
CA GLN A 3 -17.70 7.92 -9.16
C GLN A 3 -17.88 7.31 -7.76
N THR A 4 -19.02 7.52 -7.10
CA THR A 4 -19.20 7.21 -5.67
C THR A 4 -19.26 5.70 -5.37
N LYS A 5 -19.64 4.85 -6.33
CA LYS A 5 -19.81 3.40 -6.10
C LYS A 5 -18.50 2.65 -5.86
N ILE A 6 -17.37 3.12 -6.41
CA ILE A 6 -16.09 2.41 -6.34
C ILE A 6 -15.39 2.63 -4.99
N PHE A 7 -15.54 3.81 -4.39
CA PHE A 7 -14.88 4.15 -3.12
C PHE A 7 -15.66 3.74 -1.88
N SER A 8 -16.95 3.38 -2.01
CA SER A 8 -17.80 3.01 -0.88
C SER A 8 -17.18 1.92 0.03
N PRO A 9 -16.53 0.86 -0.48
CA PRO A 9 -15.90 -0.14 0.37
C PRO A 9 -14.76 0.42 1.25
N LEU A 10 -14.01 1.41 0.76
CA LEU A 10 -12.91 2.02 1.50
C LEU A 10 -13.41 2.86 2.69
N LEU A 11 -14.64 3.35 2.63
CA LEU A 11 -15.24 4.22 3.65
C LEU A 11 -16.07 3.45 4.68
N ASN A 12 -16.46 2.21 4.40
CA ASN A 12 -17.21 1.38 5.34
C ASN A 12 -16.34 1.06 6.57
N SER A 13 -16.93 1.05 7.77
CA SER A 13 -16.23 0.62 8.98
C SER A 13 -15.75 -0.83 8.87
N ILE A 14 -14.67 -1.15 9.56
CA ILE A 14 -14.24 -2.55 9.73
C ILE A 14 -15.25 -3.25 10.66
N PRO A 15 -15.80 -4.41 10.29
CA PRO A 15 -16.74 -5.14 11.14
C PRO A 15 -16.15 -5.53 12.50
N GLY A 16 -16.96 -5.45 13.56
CA GLY A 16 -16.58 -5.82 14.92
C GLY A 16 -16.50 -4.63 15.87
N GLU A 17 -15.84 -4.81 17.02
CA GLU A 17 -15.76 -3.82 18.10
C GLU A 17 -14.78 -2.67 17.80
N MET A 18 -13.91 -2.84 16.80
CA MET A 18 -12.92 -1.85 16.38
C MET A 18 -13.25 -1.33 14.98
N PRO A 19 -14.10 -0.28 14.83
CA PRO A 19 -14.54 0.21 13.52
C PRO A 19 -13.41 0.76 12.65
N CYS A 20 -12.29 1.17 13.26
CA CYS A 20 -11.07 1.59 12.57
C CYS A 20 -10.08 0.44 12.32
N GLY A 21 -10.40 -0.78 12.75
CA GLY A 21 -9.54 -1.95 12.61
C GLY A 21 -8.24 -1.89 13.42
N LYS A 22 -7.28 -2.73 13.04
CA LYS A 22 -6.02 -2.94 13.76
C LYS A 22 -4.95 -1.92 13.36
N TYR A 23 -3.96 -1.72 14.23
CA TYR A 23 -2.76 -0.97 13.89
C TYR A 23 -1.76 -1.87 13.15
N LEU A 24 -1.43 -1.52 11.89
CA LEU A 24 -0.66 -2.40 11.01
C LEU A 24 0.83 -2.05 10.86
N ARG A 25 1.32 -0.98 11.49
CA ARG A 25 2.68 -0.46 11.25
C ARG A 25 3.81 -1.47 11.44
N TYR A 26 3.65 -2.42 12.37
CA TYR A 26 4.64 -3.45 12.68
C TYR A 26 4.22 -4.83 12.16
N THR A 27 3.40 -4.85 11.11
CA THR A 27 2.95 -6.07 10.44
C THR A 27 3.50 -6.10 9.02
N GLU A 28 3.53 -7.30 8.44
CA GLU A 28 4.06 -7.53 7.09
C GLU A 28 3.39 -6.68 6.01
N VAL A 29 2.12 -6.28 6.20
CA VAL A 29 1.40 -5.41 5.26
C VAL A 29 2.17 -4.11 4.99
N TYR A 30 2.75 -3.52 6.04
CA TYR A 30 3.48 -2.27 5.91
C TYR A 30 4.82 -2.45 5.18
N ASP A 31 5.50 -3.56 5.46
CA ASP A 31 6.76 -3.93 4.81
C ASP A 31 6.54 -4.20 3.32
N GLN A 32 5.46 -4.91 2.98
CA GLN A 32 5.08 -5.18 1.59
C GLN A 32 4.75 -3.91 0.81
N ILE A 33 4.00 -2.97 1.42
CA ILE A 33 3.72 -1.66 0.80
C ILE A 33 5.02 -0.88 0.59
N ARG A 34 5.90 -0.85 1.59
CA ARG A 34 7.19 -0.16 1.51
C ARG A 34 8.07 -0.72 0.40
N GLU A 35 8.15 -2.04 0.29
CA GLU A 35 8.96 -2.71 -0.74
C GLU A 35 8.37 -2.52 -2.15
N ALA A 36 7.05 -2.55 -2.27
CA ALA A 36 6.39 -2.25 -3.54
C ALA A 36 6.65 -0.78 -3.98
N ARG A 37 6.66 0.17 -3.04
CA ARG A 37 7.01 1.58 -3.28
C ARG A 37 8.50 1.82 -3.54
N ARG A 38 9.38 0.87 -3.19
CA ARG A 38 10.83 1.06 -3.35
C ARG A 38 11.19 1.19 -4.83
N GLU A 39 11.90 2.26 -5.14
CA GLU A 39 12.51 2.50 -6.45
C GLU A 39 13.97 2.89 -6.25
N GLU A 40 14.82 2.35 -7.10
CA GLU A 40 16.25 2.67 -7.16
C GLU A 40 16.50 3.77 -8.19
N ASP A 41 17.48 4.63 -7.90
CA ASP A 41 17.89 5.69 -8.81
C ASP A 41 18.71 5.09 -9.97
N ASP A 42 18.16 5.21 -11.18
CA ASP A 42 18.76 4.69 -12.41
C ASP A 42 19.97 5.49 -12.91
N LYS A 43 20.26 6.63 -12.28
CA LYS A 43 21.41 7.48 -12.60
C LYS A 43 22.66 7.08 -11.81
N LEU A 44 22.53 6.24 -10.79
CA LEU A 44 23.66 5.80 -10.00
C LEU A 44 24.50 4.76 -10.76
N PRO A 45 25.84 4.92 -10.79
CA PRO A 45 26.70 3.96 -11.46
C PRO A 45 26.68 2.62 -10.72
N GLN A 46 26.27 1.55 -11.41
CA GLN A 46 26.25 0.18 -10.86
C GLN A 46 27.63 -0.51 -10.84
N GLY A 47 28.65 0.09 -11.46
CA GLY A 47 29.98 -0.50 -11.58
C GLY A 47 30.00 -1.72 -12.52
N ILE A 48 30.76 -2.77 -12.16
CA ILE A 48 30.91 -3.99 -12.97
C ILE A 48 29.70 -4.93 -12.79
N TRP A 49 29.02 -4.85 -11.64
CA TRP A 49 27.85 -5.66 -11.33
C TRP A 49 26.59 -4.96 -11.80
N LYS A 50 26.09 -5.35 -12.98
CA LYS A 50 24.81 -4.86 -13.47
C LYS A 50 23.67 -5.72 -12.92
N ILE A 51 22.72 -5.09 -12.24
CA ILE A 51 21.48 -5.73 -11.78
C ILE A 51 20.29 -4.98 -12.36
N ASP A 52 19.17 -5.68 -12.49
CA ASP A 52 17.91 -5.04 -12.85
C ASP A 52 17.55 -3.99 -11.79
N ILE A 53 17.29 -2.78 -12.25
CA ILE A 53 16.94 -1.64 -11.39
C ILE A 53 15.57 -1.90 -10.80
N LYS A 54 15.48 -1.90 -9.46
CA LYS A 54 14.20 -2.02 -8.79
C LYS A 54 13.33 -0.80 -9.12
N ARG A 55 12.22 -1.02 -9.82
CA ARG A 55 11.17 -0.02 -10.03
C ARG A 55 10.05 -0.18 -9.02
N ALA A 56 9.38 0.91 -8.69
CA ALA A 56 8.17 0.86 -7.88
C ALA A 56 7.05 0.13 -8.63
N ASP A 57 6.35 -0.75 -7.93
CA ASP A 57 5.18 -1.48 -8.43
C ASP A 57 3.92 -0.79 -7.91
N TRP A 58 3.52 0.29 -8.58
CA TRP A 58 2.40 1.14 -8.15
C TRP A 58 1.04 0.43 -8.20
N GLU A 59 0.90 -0.56 -9.09
CA GLU A 59 -0.30 -1.38 -9.14
C GLU A 59 -0.41 -2.24 -7.89
N LYS A 60 0.68 -2.92 -7.49
CA LYS A 60 0.73 -3.67 -6.24
C LYS A 60 0.56 -2.79 -5.01
N VAL A 61 1.15 -1.60 -4.98
CA VAL A 61 0.93 -0.61 -3.89
C VAL A 61 -0.57 -0.31 -3.75
N SER A 62 -1.24 -0.01 -4.86
CA SER A 62 -2.68 0.28 -4.86
C SER A 62 -3.50 -0.90 -4.35
N GLN A 63 -3.20 -2.12 -4.80
CA GLN A 63 -3.90 -3.34 -4.36
C GLN A 63 -3.70 -3.62 -2.87
N LEU A 64 -2.46 -3.51 -2.37
CA LEU A 64 -2.13 -3.72 -0.96
C LEU A 64 -2.83 -2.68 -0.06
N CYS A 65 -2.77 -1.40 -0.43
CA CYS A 65 -3.43 -0.32 0.31
C CYS A 65 -4.94 -0.52 0.35
N GLN A 66 -5.58 -0.82 -0.79
CA GLN A 66 -7.02 -1.06 -0.85
C GLN A 66 -7.42 -2.27 0.00
N THR A 67 -6.68 -3.37 -0.08
CA THR A 67 -6.97 -4.57 0.72
C THR A 67 -6.88 -4.27 2.21
N ALA A 68 -5.84 -3.57 2.65
CA ALA A 68 -5.69 -3.15 4.05
C ALA A 68 -6.82 -2.24 4.50
N LEU A 69 -7.18 -1.24 3.68
CA LEU A 69 -8.21 -0.25 4.01
C LEU A 69 -9.62 -0.84 4.01
N ILE A 70 -9.94 -1.81 3.15
CA ILE A 70 -11.25 -2.45 3.10
C ILE A 70 -11.43 -3.45 4.25
N HIS A 71 -10.38 -4.21 4.59
CA HIS A 71 -10.55 -5.40 5.42
C HIS A 71 -9.90 -5.35 6.80
N GLN A 72 -8.93 -4.46 7.03
CA GLN A 72 -8.06 -4.58 8.21
C GLN A 72 -7.95 -3.31 9.05
N THR A 73 -7.91 -2.12 8.42
CA THR A 73 -7.62 -0.87 9.13
C THR A 73 -8.15 0.37 8.42
N LYS A 74 -8.32 1.47 9.15
CA LYS A 74 -8.54 2.82 8.64
C LYS A 74 -7.34 3.69 9.02
N ASP A 75 -6.24 3.48 8.31
CA ASP A 75 -4.94 4.11 8.59
C ASP A 75 -4.65 5.22 7.57
N LEU A 76 -4.40 6.43 8.06
CA LEU A 76 -4.12 7.60 7.22
C LEU A 76 -2.79 7.48 6.46
N GLN A 77 -1.80 6.76 7.00
CA GLN A 77 -0.51 6.62 6.32
C GLN A 77 -0.61 5.65 5.14
N ILE A 78 -1.50 4.66 5.20
CA ILE A 78 -1.79 3.73 4.09
C ILE A 78 -2.58 4.45 2.98
N ALA A 79 -3.42 5.42 3.35
CA ALA A 79 -4.24 6.20 2.43
C ALA A 79 -3.52 7.39 1.77
N ALA A 80 -2.32 7.74 2.24
CA ALA A 80 -1.50 8.85 1.75
C ALA A 80 -0.53 8.47 0.61
#